data_AF-A0A537C911-F1
#
_entry.id   AF-A0A537C911-F1
#
_cell.length_a   1.000
_cell.length_b   1.000
_cell.length_c   1.000
_cell.angle_alpha   90.00
_cell.angle_beta   90.00
_cell.angle_gamma   90.00
#
_symmetry.space_group_name_H-M   'P 1'
#
loop_
_entity.id
_entity.type
_entity.pdbx_description
1 polymer ?
#
loop_
_entity_poly.entity_id
_entity_poly.type
_entity_poly.pdbx_seq_one_letter_code
_entity_poly.pdbx_strand_id
1 'polypeptide(L)'
;MSTSSPQEANLIAQGNIVYHIVDANGNTPAVQCAPLLAALPQDATGCNVLNRIPTDSGTTNQYNGGAWNLQVFHWKSGVTPTLLNKDDDITAAVNAGLGTLEITSTLVRCPVIDFSSLR
;
A
#
# COMPACT_ATOMS: atom_id res chain seq x y z
N MET A 1 -0.74 -13.95 4.34
CA MET A 1 -0.51 -15.27 3.67
C MET A 1 0.54 -15.01 2.62
N SER A 2 1.53 -15.89 2.46
CA SER A 2 2.57 -15.69 1.44
C SER A 2 2.49 -16.82 0.42
N THR A 3 2.58 -16.47 -0.87
CA THR A 3 2.62 -17.42 -1.98
C THR A 3 4.06 -17.81 -2.30
N SER A 4 4.25 -18.77 -3.21
CA SER A 4 5.58 -19.20 -3.63
C SER A 4 6.30 -18.15 -4.50
N SER A 5 5.58 -17.18 -5.05
CA SER A 5 6.14 -16.09 -5.87
C SER A 5 5.24 -14.84 -5.94
N PRO A 6 5.81 -13.65 -6.21
CA PRO A 6 5.03 -12.44 -6.50
C PRO A 6 4.04 -12.59 -7.65
N GLN A 7 4.41 -13.35 -8.69
CA GLN A 7 3.57 -13.62 -9.84
C GLN A 7 2.32 -14.41 -9.44
N GLU A 8 2.49 -15.44 -8.59
CA GLU A 8 1.38 -16.21 -8.04
C GLU A 8 0.46 -15.34 -7.16
N ALA A 9 1.03 -14.47 -6.32
CA ALA A 9 0.24 -13.55 -5.51
C ALA A 9 -0.60 -12.60 -6.38
N ASN A 10 -0.01 -12.03 -7.43
CA ASN A 10 -0.73 -11.13 -8.32
C ASN A 10 -1.87 -11.84 -9.08
N LEU A 11 -1.64 -13.09 -9.51
CA LEU A 11 -2.68 -13.91 -10.16
C LEU A 11 -3.85 -14.23 -9.19
N ILE A 12 -3.53 -14.65 -7.97
CA ILE A 12 -4.56 -14.95 -6.94
C ILE A 12 -5.31 -13.68 -6.55
N ALA A 13 -4.65 -12.53 -6.54
CA ALA A 13 -5.27 -11.26 -6.22
C ALA A 13 -6.16 -10.70 -7.34
N GLN A 14 -6.10 -11.27 -8.55
CA GLN A 14 -6.91 -10.85 -9.70
C GLN A 14 -6.82 -9.34 -9.99
N GLY A 15 -5.65 -8.74 -9.74
CA GLY A 15 -5.41 -7.30 -9.91
C GLY A 15 -5.76 -6.43 -8.70
N ASN A 16 -6.24 -7.01 -7.60
CA ASN A 16 -6.44 -6.26 -6.35
C ASN A 16 -5.09 -6.00 -5.67
N ILE A 17 -4.73 -4.73 -5.47
CA ILE A 17 -3.43 -4.34 -4.90
C ILE A 17 -3.64 -3.49 -3.65
N VAL A 18 -2.92 -3.84 -2.59
CA VAL A 18 -2.72 -2.97 -1.43
C VAL A 18 -1.28 -2.46 -1.45
N TYR A 19 -1.10 -1.17 -1.22
CA TYR A 19 0.22 -0.55 -1.23
C TYR A 19 0.73 -0.32 0.18
N HIS A 20 2.03 -0.48 0.38
CA HIS A 20 2.76 0.05 1.52
C HIS A 20 3.78 1.05 0.99
N ILE A 21 3.83 2.25 1.58
CA ILE A 21 4.69 3.33 1.09
C ILE A 21 5.74 3.61 2.15
N VAL A 22 7.00 3.45 1.78
CA VAL A 22 8.14 3.63 2.69
C VAL A 22 9.17 4.61 2.11
N ASP A 23 9.82 5.34 3.01
CA ASP A 23 11.00 6.15 2.68
C ASP A 23 12.22 5.27 2.35
N ALA A 24 13.33 5.91 2.02
CA ALA A 24 14.58 5.20 1.69
C ALA A 24 15.16 4.36 2.84
N ASN A 25 14.65 4.51 4.07
CA ASN A 25 15.06 3.77 5.25
C ASN A 25 14.03 2.70 5.65
N GLY A 26 12.98 2.47 4.85
CA GLY A 26 11.91 1.52 5.15
C GLY A 26 10.87 2.05 6.15
N ASN A 27 10.85 3.35 6.45
CA ASN A 27 9.86 3.94 7.37
C ASN A 27 8.70 4.55 6.60
N THR A 28 7.47 4.41 7.11
CA THR A 28 6.31 5.10 6.53
C THR A 28 6.50 6.63 6.63
N PRO A 29 6.46 7.37 5.51
CA PRO A 29 6.59 8.83 5.55
C PRO A 29 5.44 9.49 6.32
N ALA A 30 5.75 10.52 7.12
CA ALA A 30 4.74 11.24 7.92
C ALA A 30 3.61 11.85 7.06
N VAL A 31 3.92 12.29 5.83
CA VAL A 31 2.92 12.81 4.88
C VAL A 31 1.88 11.74 4.51
N GLN A 32 2.28 10.47 4.51
CA GLN A 32 1.40 9.35 4.23
C GLN A 32 0.54 8.96 5.45
N CYS A 33 1.05 9.19 6.66
CA CYS A 33 0.33 8.99 7.92
C CYS A 33 -0.77 10.04 8.17
N ALA A 34 -0.56 11.28 7.72
CA ALA A 34 -1.35 12.43 8.13
C ALA A 34 -2.87 12.25 7.91
N PRO A 35 -3.36 11.71 6.77
CA PRO A 35 -4.79 11.50 6.58
C PRO A 35 -5.41 10.50 7.56
N LEU A 36 -4.70 9.41 7.87
CA LEU A 36 -5.18 8.40 8.82
C LEU A 36 -5.25 8.98 10.23
N LEU A 37 -4.19 9.63 10.69
CA LEU A 37 -4.15 10.20 12.05
C LEU A 37 -5.16 11.35 12.22
N ALA A 38 -5.48 12.08 11.15
CA ALA A 38 -6.55 13.08 11.19
C ALA A 38 -7.94 12.44 11.38
N ALA A 39 -8.19 11.28 10.76
CA ALA A 39 -9.45 10.56 10.89
C ALA A 39 -9.54 9.73 12.18
N LEU A 40 -8.41 9.13 12.60
CA LEU A 40 -8.28 8.20 13.72
C LEU A 40 -7.04 8.58 14.58
N PRO A 41 -7.15 9.61 15.44
CA PRO A 41 -6.00 10.15 16.18
C PRO A 41 -5.35 9.18 17.19
N GLN A 42 -6.05 8.10 17.56
CA GLN A 42 -5.59 7.09 18.52
C GLN A 42 -5.26 5.75 17.87
N ASP A 43 -5.20 5.69 16.53
CA ASP A 43 -4.85 4.47 15.83
C ASP A 43 -3.37 4.15 16.08
N ALA A 44 -3.14 3.04 16.79
CA ALA A 44 -1.81 2.54 17.10
C ALA A 44 -1.17 1.77 15.94
N THR A 45 -1.90 1.56 14.84
CA THR A 45 -1.35 0.92 13.64
C THR A 45 -0.33 1.86 12.99
N GLY A 46 0.73 1.31 12.40
CA GLY A 46 1.90 2.03 11.89
C GLY A 46 1.63 2.88 10.64
N CYS A 47 0.59 3.71 10.67
CA CYS A 47 0.07 4.47 9.56
C CYS A 47 -0.28 3.58 8.37
N ASN A 48 -1.11 2.56 8.60
CA ASN A 48 -1.51 1.59 7.58
C ASN A 48 -1.98 2.32 6.31
N VAL A 49 -1.16 2.25 5.27
CA VAL A 49 -1.41 2.94 3.99
C VAL A 49 -2.38 2.09 3.19
N LEU A 50 -3.62 1.99 3.63
CA LEU A 50 -4.67 1.47 2.76
C LEU A 50 -4.90 2.52 1.70
N ASN A 51 -4.57 2.18 0.46
CA ASN A 51 -5.10 2.85 -0.74
C ASN A 51 -6.62 2.67 -0.73
N ARG A 52 -7.33 3.40 0.14
CA ARG A 52 -8.75 3.22 0.45
C ARG A 52 -9.11 1.77 0.85
N ILE A 53 -9.70 1.58 2.02
CA ILE A 53 -10.80 0.60 2.03
C ILE A 53 -11.78 1.16 1.00
N PRO A 54 -12.12 0.46 -0.10
CA PRO A 54 -13.10 0.97 -1.04
C PRO A 54 -14.32 1.40 -0.22
N THR A 55 -14.56 2.70 -0.14
CA THR A 55 -15.76 3.20 0.52
C THR A 55 -16.90 2.65 -0.29
N ASP A 56 -17.65 1.75 0.32
CA ASP A 56 -18.77 0.92 -0.13
C ASP A 56 -19.95 1.74 -0.72
N SER A 57 -19.64 2.74 -1.54
CA SER A 57 -20.52 3.83 -1.95
C SER A 57 -20.50 4.09 -3.46
N GLY A 58 -19.78 3.27 -4.23
CA GLY A 58 -19.78 3.32 -5.69
C GLY A 58 -19.97 1.91 -6.26
N THR A 59 -20.94 1.76 -7.15
CA THR A 59 -21.35 0.50 -7.83
C THR A 59 -20.25 -0.17 -8.67
N THR A 60 -19.03 0.36 -8.65
CA THR A 60 -17.85 -0.15 -9.38
C THR A 60 -16.72 -0.66 -8.51
N ASN A 61 -16.71 -0.37 -7.19
CA ASN A 61 -15.68 -0.84 -6.24
C ASN A 61 -16.30 -1.46 -4.99
N GLN A 62 -17.25 -2.38 -5.18
CA GLN A 62 -17.84 -3.16 -4.09
C GLN A 62 -16.78 -4.17 -3.59
N TYR A 63 -16.54 -4.23 -2.27
CA TYR A 63 -15.68 -5.25 -1.67
C TYR A 63 -16.30 -6.63 -1.92
N ASN A 64 -15.90 -7.31 -3.00
CA ASN A 64 -16.47 -8.60 -3.38
C ASN A 64 -15.88 -9.80 -2.60
N GLY A 65 -15.06 -9.54 -1.58
CA GLY A 65 -14.25 -10.56 -0.92
C GLY A 65 -13.15 -11.08 -1.86
N GLY A 66 -11.88 -11.03 -1.41
CA GLY A 66 -10.78 -11.42 -2.27
C GLY A 66 -9.42 -11.25 -1.60
N ALA A 67 -8.42 -11.94 -2.13
CA ALA A 67 -7.03 -11.68 -1.74
C ALA A 67 -6.52 -10.43 -2.48
N TRP A 68 -5.71 -9.63 -1.80
CA TRP A 68 -5.05 -8.46 -2.36
C TRP A 68 -3.55 -8.68 -2.30
N ASN A 69 -2.84 -8.40 -3.37
CA ASN A 69 -1.39 -8.47 -3.38
C ASN A 69 -0.81 -7.23 -2.68
N LEU A 70 0.04 -7.44 -1.69
CA LEU A 70 0.81 -6.37 -1.09
C LEU A 70 1.94 -5.97 -2.02
N GLN A 71 2.02 -4.68 -2.34
CA GLN A 71 3.14 -4.10 -3.05
C GLN A 71 3.74 -2.98 -2.22
N VAL A 72 5.05 -2.83 -2.27
CA VAL A 72 5.76 -1.82 -1.49
C VAL A 72 6.37 -0.78 -2.44
N PHE A 73 5.95 0.47 -2.31
CA PHE A 73 6.60 1.58 -2.98
C PHE A 73 7.71 2.12 -2.07
N HIS A 74 8.92 2.16 -2.61
CA HIS A 74 10.11 2.66 -1.94
C HIS A 74 10.51 4.00 -2.53
N TRP A 75 10.49 5.07 -1.73
CA TRP A 75 11.04 6.35 -2.15
C TRP A 75 12.55 6.26 -2.34
N LYS A 76 13.07 6.92 -3.38
CA LYS A 76 14.50 7.03 -3.61
C LYS A 76 15.16 7.89 -2.53
N SER A 77 16.37 7.52 -2.12
CA SER A 77 17.17 8.34 -1.20
C SER A 77 17.40 9.75 -1.77
N GLY A 78 17.26 10.76 -0.90
CA GLY A 78 17.36 12.17 -1.26
C GLY A 78 16.10 12.79 -1.85
N VAL A 79 15.03 12.01 -2.09
CA VAL A 79 13.72 12.54 -2.50
C VAL A 79 12.87 12.79 -1.26
N THR A 80 12.24 13.97 -1.19
CA THR A 80 11.25 14.27 -0.15
C THR A 80 9.91 13.61 -0.51
N PRO A 81 9.38 12.69 0.31
CA PRO A 81 8.10 12.04 0.03
C PRO A 81 6.95 13.03 -0.08
N THR A 82 6.08 12.83 -1.07
CA THR A 82 4.76 13.46 -1.16
C THR A 82 3.67 12.42 -0.90
N LEU A 83 2.46 12.87 -0.57
CA LEU A 83 1.32 11.95 -0.44
C LEU A 83 1.07 11.25 -1.78
N LEU A 84 1.01 9.92 -1.77
CA LEU A 84 0.49 9.12 -2.90
C LEU A 84 -0.82 8.49 -2.43
N ASN A 85 -1.94 8.83 -3.06
CA ASN A 85 -3.28 8.47 -2.56
C ASN A 85 -4.07 7.53 -3.48
N LYS A 86 -3.52 7.20 -4.64
CA LYS A 86 -4.13 6.35 -5.66
C LYS A 86 -3.05 5.71 -6.56
N ASP A 87 -3.44 4.69 -7.31
CA ASP A 87 -2.55 3.92 -8.18
C ASP A 87 -1.84 4.80 -9.24
N ASP A 88 -2.54 5.82 -9.75
CA ASP A 88 -1.97 6.78 -10.71
C ASP A 88 -0.78 7.55 -10.11
N ASP A 89 -0.85 7.93 -8.83
CA ASP A 89 0.21 8.70 -8.17
C ASP A 89 1.47 7.83 -8.03
N ILE A 90 1.28 6.56 -7.67
CA ILE A 90 2.36 5.57 -7.54
C ILE A 90 3.00 5.32 -8.90
N THR A 91 2.17 5.08 -9.92
CA THR A 91 2.65 4.85 -11.29
C THR A 91 3.39 6.07 -11.84
N ALA A 92 2.87 7.28 -11.59
CA ALA A 92 3.53 8.52 -11.97
C ALA A 92 4.87 8.71 -11.25
N ALA A 93 4.95 8.40 -9.94
CA ALA A 93 6.17 8.50 -9.16
C ALA A 93 7.25 7.51 -9.64
N VAL A 94 6.88 6.28 -10.00
CA VAL A 94 7.78 5.31 -10.64
C VAL A 94 8.27 5.83 -11.98
N ASN A 95 7.37 6.28 -12.86
CA ASN A 95 7.71 6.80 -14.19
C ASN A 95 8.60 8.05 -14.13
N ALA A 96 8.44 8.88 -13.09
CA ALA A 96 9.27 10.04 -12.82
C ALA A 96 10.62 9.70 -12.14
N GLY A 97 10.87 8.43 -11.80
CA GLY A 97 12.12 7.99 -11.16
C GLY A 97 12.27 8.44 -9.70
N LEU A 98 11.15 8.76 -9.04
CA LEU A 98 11.13 9.21 -7.64
C LEU A 98 11.24 8.05 -6.64
N GLY A 99 11.02 6.83 -7.10
CA GLY A 99 11.08 5.61 -6.29
C GLY A 99 10.91 4.35 -7.14
N THR A 100 10.79 3.21 -6.48
CA THR A 100 10.61 1.90 -7.12
C THR A 100 9.45 1.15 -6.48
N LEU A 101 8.76 0.35 -7.29
CA LEU A 101 7.66 -0.50 -6.82
C LEU A 101 8.12 -1.96 -6.73
N GLU A 102 7.98 -2.53 -5.54
CA GLU A 102 8.24 -3.93 -5.25
C GLU A 102 6.92 -4.71 -5.22
N ILE A 103 6.82 -5.73 -6.07
CA ILE A 103 5.70 -6.68 -6.04
C ILE A 103 6.09 -7.81 -5.09
N THR A 104 5.34 -8.00 -4.01
CA THR A 104 5.65 -9.04 -3.02
C THR A 104 4.88 -10.34 -3.29
N SER A 105 5.26 -11.44 -2.65
CA SER A 105 4.45 -12.68 -2.60
C SER A 105 3.35 -12.64 -1.52
N THR A 106 3.12 -11.50 -0.88
CA THR A 106 2.18 -11.40 0.24
C THR A 106 0.76 -11.11 -0.26
N LEU A 107 -0.20 -11.85 0.30
CA LEU A 107 -1.63 -11.72 0.12
C LEU A 107 -2.33 -11.33 1.43
N VAL A 108 -3.25 -10.38 1.34
CA VAL A 108 -4.09 -9.91 2.45
C VAL A 108 -5.57 -10.09 2.11
N ARG A 109 -6.39 -10.50 3.08
CA ARG A 109 -7.81 -10.85 2.84
C ARG A 109 -8.82 -9.99 3.58
N CYS A 110 -8.45 -9.37 4.70
CA CYS A 110 -9.25 -8.39 5.47
C CYS A 110 -8.24 -7.51 6.23
N PRO A 111 -7.93 -6.28 5.80
CA PRO A 111 -6.69 -5.67 6.26
C PRO A 111 -6.88 -5.02 7.65
N VAL A 112 -6.48 -5.76 8.68
CA VAL A 112 -5.61 -5.20 9.72
C VAL A 112 -4.24 -5.80 9.44
N ILE A 113 -3.37 -5.02 8.81
CA ILE A 113 -2.00 -5.43 8.50
C ILE A 113 -1.10 -4.78 9.54
N ASP A 114 -0.28 -5.59 10.21
CA ASP A 114 0.82 -5.10 11.03
C ASP A 114 2.09 -5.04 10.18
N PHE A 115 2.40 -3.84 9.67
CA PHE A 115 3.58 -3.60 8.84
C PHE A 115 4.89 -3.62 9.65
N SER A 116 4.87 -3.77 10.98
CA SER A 116 6.10 -3.89 11.77
C SER A 116 6.91 -5.15 11.43
N SER A 117 6.25 -6.18 10.90
CA SER A 117 6.86 -7.44 10.44
C SER A 117 7.54 -7.38 9.07
N LEU A 118 7.42 -6.26 8.36
CA LEU A 118 7.96 -6.05 7.01
C LEU A 118 9.20 -5.14 7.00
N ARG A 119 9.72 -4.78 8.17
CA ARG A 119 10.94 -3.98 8.34
C ARG A 119 12.20 -4.83 8.30
#